data_AF-A0AAV7DQF1-F1
#
_entry.id   AF-A0AAV7DQF1-F1
#
_cell.length_a   1.000
_cell.length_b   1.000
_cell.length_c   1.000
_cell.angle_alpha   90.00
_cell.angle_beta   90.00
_cell.angle_gamma   90.00
#
_symmetry.space_group_name_H-M   'P 1'
#
loop_
_entity.id
_entity.type
_entity.pdbx_description
1 polymer ?
#
loop_
_entity_poly.entity_id
_entity_poly.type
_entity_poly.pdbx_seq_one_letter_code
_entity_poly.pdbx_strand_id
1 'polypeptide(L)'
;MPLGTAIHNIEITLGKGGKLARAAGAVAKLIAKEGKSATLRLPSGEVRLISKNCSATVGQVGNVGVNQKSLGKAGSKCWLGKRPVVRGVVMNPVDHPHGGGEGRAPIGKWRTSNQTSNKRSNKIKSRQVQALAQHIRMSAHKTRRVIDQIRGRSYEETLMLLELMPYRASYPIFKLLYSAAANASHNRGFNEGDLYISKAEVNEGAIMKRLKPRREDVVIQ
;
A
#
# COMPACT_ATOMS: atom_id res chain seq x y z
N MET A 1 24.68 15.19 18.39
CA MET A 1 24.29 13.82 18.00
C MET A 1 24.85 13.45 16.62
N PRO A 2 25.70 12.41 16.49
CA PRO A 2 26.12 11.91 15.19
C PRO A 2 24.98 11.29 14.37
N LEU A 3 25.16 11.17 13.06
CA LEU A 3 24.22 10.46 12.18
C LEU A 3 24.18 8.97 12.56
N GLY A 4 23.03 8.32 12.35
CA GLY A 4 22.81 6.93 12.68
C GLY A 4 22.53 6.63 14.16
N THR A 5 22.56 7.65 15.02
CA THR A 5 22.27 7.49 16.46
C THR A 5 20.85 7.00 16.72
N ALA A 6 20.75 6.05 17.65
CA ALA A 6 19.49 5.65 18.26
C ALA A 6 19.04 6.72 19.26
N ILE A 7 17.80 7.16 19.14
CA ILE A 7 17.20 8.22 19.93
C ILE A 7 15.77 7.88 20.33
N HIS A 8 15.32 8.41 21.46
CA HIS A 8 13.95 8.28 21.97
C HIS A 8 13.50 9.60 22.63
N ASN A 9 12.23 9.68 23.03
CA ASN A 9 11.63 10.86 23.67
C ASN A 9 11.86 12.17 22.87
N ILE A 10 11.50 12.17 21.59
CA ILE A 10 11.81 13.26 20.65
C ILE A 10 10.71 14.33 20.68
N GLU A 11 11.11 15.60 20.73
CA GLU A 11 10.21 16.75 20.58
C GLU A 11 9.77 16.97 19.13
N ILE A 12 8.47 17.25 18.93
CA ILE A 12 7.95 17.66 17.60
C ILE A 12 8.12 19.17 17.41
N THR A 13 7.87 19.92 18.48
CA THR A 13 7.96 21.38 18.55
C THR A 13 8.80 21.74 19.75
N LEU A 14 9.72 22.68 19.56
CA LEU A 14 10.64 23.15 20.60
C LEU A 14 9.89 23.51 21.90
N GLY A 15 10.36 22.99 23.02
CA GLY A 15 9.86 23.35 24.35
C GLY A 15 8.50 22.77 24.74
N LYS A 16 7.87 21.93 23.90
CA LYS A 16 6.63 21.22 24.26
C LYS A 16 6.87 19.80 24.80
N GLY A 17 8.13 19.45 25.07
CA GLY A 17 8.52 18.14 25.56
C GLY A 17 8.45 17.04 24.50
N GLY A 18 9.06 15.90 24.83
CA GLY A 18 9.13 14.75 23.94
C GLY A 18 7.74 14.12 23.72
N LYS A 19 7.37 13.93 22.45
CA LYS A 19 6.07 13.37 22.04
C LYS A 19 6.21 12.08 21.26
N LEU A 20 7.36 11.86 20.62
CA LEU A 20 7.63 10.70 19.77
C LEU A 20 8.55 9.69 20.46
N ALA A 21 8.43 8.43 20.06
CA ALA A 21 9.24 7.31 20.55
C ALA A 21 9.31 7.23 22.10
N ARG A 22 8.13 7.16 22.75
CA ARG A 22 7.99 7.06 24.22
C ARG A 22 7.58 5.67 24.72
N ALA A 23 7.05 4.82 23.83
CA ALA A 23 6.60 3.49 24.22
C ALA A 23 7.79 2.62 24.65
N ALA A 24 7.53 1.62 25.48
CA ALA A 24 8.53 0.64 25.91
C ALA A 24 9.23 0.01 24.70
N GLY A 25 10.56 -0.04 24.72
CA GLY A 25 11.37 -0.51 23.61
C GLY A 25 11.36 0.37 22.35
N ALA A 26 10.73 1.54 22.35
CA ALA A 26 10.71 2.41 21.16
C ALA A 26 12.11 2.97 20.87
N VAL A 27 12.48 2.94 19.59
CA VAL A 27 13.71 3.55 19.08
C VAL A 27 13.41 4.28 17.78
N ALA A 28 13.99 5.46 17.63
CA ALA A 28 14.07 6.18 16.37
C ALA A 28 15.53 6.35 15.98
N LYS A 29 15.80 6.54 14.69
CA LYS A 29 17.16 6.68 14.16
C LYS A 29 17.32 8.01 13.44
N LEU A 30 18.36 8.76 13.78
CA LEU A 30 18.73 9.98 13.06
C LEU A 30 19.38 9.58 11.71
N ILE A 31 18.74 9.88 10.59
CA ILE A 31 19.25 9.52 9.26
C ILE A 31 20.17 10.62 8.73
N ALA A 32 19.64 11.84 8.65
CA ALA A 32 20.30 12.96 7.99
C ALA A 32 20.05 14.26 8.76
N LYS A 33 20.91 15.24 8.52
CA LYS A 33 20.82 16.58 9.09
C LYS A 33 21.00 17.62 8.00
N GLU A 34 19.91 18.20 7.56
CA GLU A 34 19.89 19.13 6.43
C GLU A 34 19.41 20.51 6.89
N GLY A 35 20.21 21.55 6.66
CA GLY A 35 19.83 22.93 6.98
C GLY A 35 19.40 23.13 8.45
N LYS A 36 18.15 23.54 8.67
CA LYS A 36 17.54 23.75 10.01
C LYS A 36 16.77 22.52 10.54
N SER A 37 16.73 21.43 9.79
CA SER A 37 15.94 20.23 10.09
C SER A 37 16.80 18.96 10.15
N ALA A 38 16.29 17.96 10.84
CA ALA A 38 16.85 16.63 10.98
C ALA A 38 15.82 15.62 10.50
N THR A 39 16.28 14.65 9.72
CA THR A 39 15.45 13.58 9.17
C THR A 39 15.57 12.37 10.07
N LEU A 40 14.45 11.98 10.70
CA LEU A 40 14.38 10.87 11.64
C LEU A 40 13.58 9.71 11.03
N ARG A 41 14.03 8.48 11.26
CA ARG A 41 13.24 7.26 11.06
C ARG A 41 12.56 6.92 12.36
N LEU A 42 11.23 6.96 12.38
CA LEU A 42 10.41 6.63 13.54
C LEU A 42 10.28 5.11 13.72
N PRO A 43 9.88 4.63 14.92
CA PRO A 43 9.61 3.20 15.15
C PRO A 43 8.49 2.64 14.26
N SER A 44 7.60 3.49 13.72
CA SER A 44 6.60 3.09 12.71
C SER A 44 7.20 2.78 11.33
N GLY A 45 8.47 3.11 11.10
CA GLY A 45 9.12 3.09 9.79
C GLY A 45 8.95 4.39 8.98
N GLU A 46 8.08 5.30 9.43
CA GLU A 46 7.90 6.61 8.82
C GLU A 46 9.18 7.45 8.91
N VAL A 47 9.52 8.15 7.83
CA VAL A 47 10.61 9.12 7.80
C VAL A 47 10.02 10.52 7.93
N ARG A 48 10.47 11.27 8.95
CA ARG A 48 9.90 12.57 9.30
C ARG A 48 10.97 13.62 9.54
N LEU A 49 10.73 14.84 9.06
CA LEU A 49 11.55 16.02 9.32
C LEU A 49 11.14 16.70 10.63
N ILE A 50 12.13 16.98 11.48
CA ILE A 50 11.98 17.67 12.77
C ILE A 50 13.04 18.78 12.85
N SER A 51 12.75 19.89 13.53
CA SER A 51 13.74 20.97 13.69
C SER A 51 14.98 20.48 14.44
N LYS A 52 16.17 20.91 14.03
CA LYS A 52 17.43 20.60 14.74
C LYS A 52 17.47 21.14 16.17
N ASN A 53 16.66 22.15 16.47
CA ASN A 53 16.57 22.75 17.80
C ASN A 53 15.78 21.89 18.79
N CYS A 54 14.97 20.93 18.30
CA CYS A 54 14.19 20.04 19.14
C CYS A 54 15.09 19.10 19.97
N SER A 55 14.71 18.87 21.22
CA SER A 55 15.43 17.95 22.11
C SER A 55 15.07 16.48 21.84
N ALA A 56 16.03 15.60 22.09
CA ALA A 56 15.85 14.15 22.07
C ALA A 56 16.84 13.49 23.02
N THR A 57 16.50 12.31 23.53
CA THR A 57 17.38 11.52 24.41
C THR A 57 18.07 10.43 23.60
N VAL A 58 19.37 10.22 23.84
CA VAL A 58 20.15 9.16 23.18
C VAL A 58 19.77 7.79 23.75
N GLY A 59 19.67 6.78 22.90
CA GLY A 59 19.39 5.38 23.28
C GLY A 59 17.95 4.95 23.00
N GLN A 60 17.56 3.83 23.59
CA GLN A 60 16.25 3.20 23.46
C GLN A 60 15.47 3.30 24.77
N VAL A 61 14.13 3.37 24.68
CA VAL A 61 13.28 3.24 25.87
C VAL A 61 13.43 1.83 26.47
N GLY A 62 13.56 1.73 27.79
CA GLY A 62 13.65 0.45 28.49
C GLY A 62 12.43 -0.47 28.32
N ASN A 63 12.49 -1.65 28.95
CA ASN A 63 11.43 -2.67 28.91
C ASN A 63 11.12 -3.18 27.49
N VAL A 64 12.16 -3.56 26.73
CA VAL A 64 12.03 -4.09 25.36
C VAL A 64 11.17 -5.36 25.29
N GLY A 65 11.21 -6.19 26.33
CA GLY A 65 10.48 -7.46 26.42
C GLY A 65 8.97 -7.33 26.71
N VAL A 66 8.40 -6.12 26.77
CA VAL A 66 6.98 -5.95 27.13
C VAL A 66 6.03 -6.72 26.20
N ASN A 67 6.40 -6.88 24.93
CA ASN A 67 5.60 -7.58 23.93
C ASN A 67 5.61 -9.10 24.10
N GLN A 68 6.54 -9.66 24.87
CA GLN A 68 6.62 -11.09 25.14
C GLN A 68 5.70 -11.52 26.30
N LYS A 69 5.14 -10.56 27.04
CA LYS A 69 4.28 -10.86 28.19
C LYS A 69 2.89 -11.29 27.75
N SER A 70 2.48 -12.51 28.12
CA SER A 70 1.09 -12.97 27.99
C SER A 70 0.29 -12.62 29.25
N LEU A 71 -1.00 -12.26 29.09
CA LEU A 71 -1.85 -11.88 30.21
C LEU A 71 -2.45 -13.08 30.98
N GLY A 72 -2.24 -14.31 30.48
CA GLY A 72 -2.63 -15.58 31.10
C GLY A 72 -4.15 -15.79 31.20
N LYS A 73 -4.81 -15.01 32.07
CA LYS A 73 -6.23 -15.09 32.39
C LYS A 73 -7.03 -13.93 31.80
N ALA A 74 -8.31 -14.18 31.48
CA ALA A 74 -9.21 -13.17 30.91
C ALA A 74 -9.32 -11.91 31.80
N GLY A 75 -9.49 -12.08 33.12
CA GLY A 75 -9.65 -10.98 34.08
C GLY A 75 -8.44 -10.05 34.18
N SER A 76 -7.24 -10.49 33.78
CA SER A 76 -6.03 -9.66 33.76
C SER A 76 -6.18 -8.44 32.84
N LYS A 77 -6.97 -8.55 31.76
CA LYS A 77 -7.31 -7.40 30.90
C LYS A 77 -8.15 -6.35 31.62
N CYS A 78 -9.06 -6.77 32.50
CA CYS A 78 -9.90 -5.86 33.26
C CYS A 78 -9.09 -5.05 34.28
N TRP A 79 -8.06 -5.64 34.89
CA TRP A 79 -7.12 -4.93 35.76
C TRP A 79 -6.34 -3.82 35.03
N LEU A 80 -6.14 -3.97 33.72
CA LEU A 80 -5.55 -2.94 32.86
C LEU A 80 -6.57 -1.90 32.35
N GLY A 81 -7.81 -1.90 32.88
CA GLY A 81 -8.88 -1.00 32.47
C GLY A 81 -9.52 -1.34 31.12
N LYS A 82 -9.22 -2.50 30.52
CA LYS A 82 -9.81 -2.90 29.23
C LYS A 82 -11.08 -3.71 29.47
N ARG A 83 -12.22 -3.20 28.97
CA ARG A 83 -13.51 -3.90 28.98
C ARG A 83 -13.59 -4.94 27.86
N PRO A 84 -14.39 -6.01 28.02
CA PRO A 84 -14.65 -6.96 26.94
C PRO A 84 -15.37 -6.25 25.78
N VAL A 85 -15.03 -6.62 24.55
CA VAL A 85 -15.65 -6.12 23.31
C VAL A 85 -16.29 -7.29 22.59
N VAL A 86 -17.55 -7.15 22.20
CA VAL A 86 -18.31 -8.16 21.46
C VAL A 86 -18.03 -8.00 19.96
N ARG A 87 -17.87 -9.10 19.23
CA ARG A 87 -17.69 -9.08 17.77
C ARG A 87 -19.00 -8.70 17.09
N GLY A 88 -18.94 -7.84 16.08
CA GLY A 88 -20.11 -7.39 15.33
C GLY A 88 -20.91 -8.49 14.62
N VAL A 89 -20.31 -9.66 14.36
CA VAL A 89 -21.00 -10.83 13.76
C VAL A 89 -22.01 -11.46 14.72
N VAL A 90 -21.84 -11.29 16.03
CA VAL A 90 -22.73 -11.85 17.05
C VAL A 90 -23.88 -10.87 17.37
N MET A 91 -23.81 -9.65 16.86
CA MET A 91 -24.80 -8.60 17.12
C MET A 91 -26.01 -8.75 16.19
N ASN A 92 -27.06 -7.97 16.43
CA ASN A 92 -28.23 -7.92 15.56
C ASN A 92 -27.96 -7.05 14.31
N PRO A 93 -28.72 -7.21 13.22
CA PRO A 93 -28.61 -6.37 12.02
C PRO A 93 -28.72 -4.86 12.29
N VAL A 94 -29.47 -4.47 13.33
CA VAL A 94 -29.63 -3.07 13.75
C VAL A 94 -28.38 -2.50 14.43
N ASP A 95 -27.64 -3.33 15.17
CA ASP A 95 -26.50 -2.92 15.98
C ASP A 95 -25.19 -2.91 15.18
N HIS A 96 -25.07 -3.82 14.20
CA HIS A 96 -23.86 -3.95 13.39
C HIS A 96 -24.18 -4.42 11.96
N PRO A 97 -23.49 -3.90 10.93
CA PRO A 97 -23.71 -4.29 9.52
C PRO A 97 -23.42 -5.76 9.20
N HIS A 98 -22.71 -6.45 10.09
CA HIS A 98 -22.43 -7.90 9.99
C HIS A 98 -23.30 -8.72 10.94
N GLY A 99 -24.24 -8.09 11.63
CA GLY A 99 -25.10 -8.74 12.60
C GLY A 99 -26.26 -9.46 11.93
N GLY A 100 -26.79 -10.48 12.63
CA GLY A 100 -27.88 -11.34 12.18
C GLY A 100 -27.46 -12.52 11.29
N GLY A 101 -28.48 -13.13 10.67
CA GLY A 101 -28.37 -14.43 10.00
C GLY A 101 -28.75 -15.58 10.93
N GLU A 102 -29.23 -16.68 10.34
CA GLU A 102 -29.53 -17.90 11.09
C GLU A 102 -28.22 -18.63 11.41
N GLY A 103 -27.91 -18.78 12.70
CA GLY A 103 -26.67 -19.40 13.16
C GLY A 103 -25.42 -18.57 12.87
N ARG A 104 -24.30 -19.23 12.54
CA ARG A 104 -23.04 -18.54 12.23
C ARG A 104 -23.03 -18.11 10.76
N ALA A 105 -23.19 -16.82 10.50
CA ALA A 105 -23.11 -16.27 9.15
C ALA A 105 -21.68 -15.86 8.76
N PRO A 106 -21.23 -16.11 7.51
CA PRO A 106 -20.02 -15.49 6.98
C PRO A 106 -20.25 -13.98 6.82
N ILE A 107 -19.15 -13.21 6.71
CA ILE A 107 -19.25 -11.78 6.36
C ILE A 107 -19.90 -11.69 4.97
N GLY A 108 -21.16 -11.26 4.93
CA GLY A 108 -21.90 -11.07 3.69
C GLY A 108 -21.21 -10.07 2.75
N LYS A 109 -21.51 -10.15 1.45
CA LYS A 109 -21.02 -9.16 0.47
C LYS A 109 -21.84 -7.87 0.56
N TRP A 110 -21.56 -7.04 1.56
CA TRP A 110 -21.94 -5.62 1.54
C TRP A 110 -20.76 -4.73 1.91
N ARG A 111 -20.46 -3.77 1.04
CA ARG A 111 -19.30 -2.87 1.10
C ARG A 111 -19.46 -1.83 2.19
N THR A 112 -19.38 -2.18 3.48
CA THR A 112 -19.38 -1.17 4.54
C THR A 112 -18.45 -1.52 5.70
N SER A 113 -17.16 -1.27 5.51
CA SER A 113 -16.23 -1.06 6.63
C SER A 113 -15.57 0.33 6.60
N ASN A 114 -16.07 1.25 5.76
CA ASN A 114 -15.43 2.55 5.52
C ASN A 114 -16.41 3.65 5.07
N GLN A 115 -17.59 3.79 5.69
CA GLN A 115 -18.51 4.87 5.28
C GLN A 115 -17.98 6.29 5.61
N THR A 116 -17.18 6.46 6.66
CA THR A 116 -16.58 7.76 7.02
C THR A 116 -15.32 8.10 6.19
N SER A 117 -14.60 7.10 5.69
CA SER A 117 -13.41 7.29 4.83
C SER A 117 -13.71 7.21 3.32
N ASN A 118 -14.88 6.71 2.90
CA ASN A 118 -15.22 6.52 1.48
C ASN A 118 -15.65 7.78 0.72
N LYS A 119 -16.09 8.86 1.38
CA LYS A 119 -16.50 10.08 0.65
C LYS A 119 -15.32 10.71 -0.11
N ARG A 120 -14.09 10.65 0.45
CA ARG A 120 -12.86 11.09 -0.24
C ARG A 120 -12.43 10.11 -1.34
N SER A 121 -12.54 8.80 -1.11
CA SER A 121 -12.13 7.79 -2.11
C SER A 121 -13.04 7.76 -3.34
N ASN A 122 -14.35 7.99 -3.18
CA ASN A 122 -15.29 8.08 -4.31
C ASN A 122 -15.08 9.32 -5.19
N LYS A 123 -14.72 10.47 -4.59
CA LYS A 123 -14.36 11.70 -5.34
C LYS A 123 -13.05 11.54 -6.14
N ILE A 124 -12.12 10.71 -5.66
CA ILE A 124 -10.88 10.37 -6.39
C ILE A 124 -11.19 9.39 -7.53
N LYS A 125 -12.07 8.40 -7.31
CA LYS A 125 -12.50 7.45 -8.36
C LYS A 125 -13.30 8.11 -9.49
N SER A 126 -14.08 9.16 -9.22
CA SER A 126 -14.84 9.87 -10.27
C SER A 126 -13.96 10.66 -11.25
N ARG A 127 -12.70 10.96 -10.89
CA ARG A 127 -11.72 11.66 -11.74
C ARG A 127 -10.75 10.72 -12.48
N GLN A 128 -10.92 9.40 -12.35
CA GLN A 128 -9.99 8.43 -12.94
C GLN A 128 -10.70 7.50 -13.92
N VAL A 129 -10.01 7.22 -15.02
CA VAL A 129 -10.44 6.27 -16.05
C VAL A 129 -9.54 5.06 -15.98
N GLN A 130 -10.12 3.87 -16.06
CA GLN A 130 -9.39 2.61 -15.98
C GLN A 130 -9.70 1.78 -17.23
N ALA A 131 -8.67 1.13 -17.76
CA ALA A 131 -8.78 0.13 -18.81
C ALA A 131 -8.02 -1.12 -18.36
N LEU A 132 -8.56 -2.30 -18.66
CA LEU A 132 -7.99 -3.58 -18.28
C LEU A 132 -7.87 -4.46 -19.53
N ALA A 133 -6.68 -5.02 -19.75
CA ALA A 133 -6.47 -6.08 -20.72
C ALA A 133 -6.28 -7.39 -19.97
N GLN A 134 -7.08 -8.38 -20.36
CA GLN A 134 -6.98 -9.74 -19.85
C GLN A 134 -6.38 -10.65 -20.92
N HIS A 135 -5.82 -11.79 -20.50
CA HIS A 135 -5.32 -12.84 -21.40
C HIS A 135 -4.19 -12.42 -22.36
N ILE A 136 -3.33 -11.49 -21.96
CA ILE A 136 -2.13 -11.17 -22.73
C ILE A 136 -1.21 -12.41 -22.72
N ARG A 137 -0.90 -12.95 -23.91
CA ARG A 137 -0.01 -14.11 -24.12
C ARG A 137 1.47 -13.75 -23.94
N MET A 138 1.82 -13.10 -22.83
CA MET A 138 3.18 -12.70 -22.48
C MET A 138 3.41 -12.86 -20.98
N SER A 139 4.67 -13.12 -20.59
CA SER A 139 5.05 -13.15 -19.17
C SER A 139 4.92 -11.76 -18.55
N ALA A 140 4.40 -11.70 -17.31
CA ALA A 140 4.26 -10.46 -16.56
C ALA A 140 5.57 -9.67 -16.45
N HIS A 141 6.72 -10.35 -16.30
CA HIS A 141 8.02 -9.68 -16.22
C HIS A 141 8.40 -8.92 -17.49
N LYS A 142 8.02 -9.42 -18.68
CA LYS A 142 8.29 -8.73 -19.96
C LYS A 142 7.41 -7.48 -20.08
N THR A 143 6.17 -7.54 -19.60
CA THR A 143 5.24 -6.42 -19.61
C THR A 143 5.59 -5.37 -18.56
N ARG A 144 6.06 -5.79 -17.37
CA ARG A 144 6.48 -4.88 -16.28
C ARG A 144 7.58 -3.90 -16.74
N ARG A 145 8.56 -4.36 -17.52
CA ARG A 145 9.63 -3.49 -18.07
C ARG A 145 9.09 -2.27 -18.82
N VAL A 146 8.03 -2.44 -19.60
CA VAL A 146 7.39 -1.36 -20.35
C VAL A 146 6.49 -0.53 -19.44
N ILE A 147 5.69 -1.18 -18.59
CA ILE A 147 4.77 -0.50 -17.67
C ILE A 147 5.50 0.40 -16.66
N ASP A 148 6.66 -0.03 -16.17
CA ASP A 148 7.45 0.75 -15.21
C ASP A 148 7.96 2.07 -15.84
N GLN A 149 8.19 2.10 -17.16
CA GLN A 149 8.71 3.28 -17.88
C GLN A 149 7.63 4.34 -18.16
N ILE A 150 6.36 3.94 -18.24
CA ILE A 150 5.25 4.83 -18.61
C ILE A 150 4.48 5.38 -17.40
N ARG A 151 4.75 4.89 -16.18
CA ARG A 151 4.10 5.42 -14.97
C ARG A 151 4.46 6.89 -14.76
N GLY A 152 3.44 7.73 -14.55
CA GLY A 152 3.60 9.15 -14.28
C GLY A 152 3.90 10.02 -15.50
N ARG A 153 3.93 9.47 -16.71
CA ARG A 153 4.08 10.21 -17.96
C ARG A 153 2.74 10.76 -18.46
N SER A 154 2.79 11.80 -19.30
CA SER A 154 1.61 12.26 -20.03
C SER A 154 1.17 11.22 -21.06
N TYR A 155 -0.08 11.32 -21.51
CA TYR A 155 -0.61 10.43 -22.55
C TYR A 155 0.22 10.52 -23.85
N GLU A 156 0.51 11.73 -24.30
CA GLU A 156 1.30 12.00 -25.52
C GLU A 156 2.73 11.45 -25.41
N GLU A 157 3.43 11.73 -24.31
CA GLU A 157 4.76 11.19 -24.04
C GLU A 157 4.76 9.66 -24.06
N THR A 158 3.70 9.05 -23.52
CA THR A 158 3.59 7.60 -23.46
C THR A 158 3.39 6.99 -24.83
N LEU A 159 2.61 7.61 -25.71
CA LEU A 159 2.43 7.14 -27.09
C LEU A 159 3.78 7.14 -27.83
N MET A 160 4.52 8.24 -27.76
CA MET A 160 5.85 8.36 -28.37
C MET A 160 6.82 7.31 -27.83
N LEU A 161 6.83 7.10 -26.51
CA LEU A 161 7.70 6.12 -25.86
C LEU A 161 7.35 4.69 -26.26
N LEU A 162 6.07 4.32 -26.28
CA LEU A 162 5.65 2.97 -26.65
C LEU A 162 5.93 2.64 -28.12
N GLU A 163 5.86 3.64 -29.00
CA GLU A 163 6.18 3.51 -30.42
C GLU A 163 7.69 3.31 -30.65
N LEU A 164 8.53 4.00 -29.90
CA LEU A 164 10.00 3.93 -30.02
C LEU A 164 10.63 2.73 -29.28
N MET A 165 9.93 2.13 -28.32
CA MET A 165 10.47 1.04 -27.51
C MET A 165 10.61 -0.28 -28.28
N PRO A 166 11.77 -0.95 -28.26
CA PRO A 166 12.00 -2.23 -28.96
C PRO A 166 11.45 -3.44 -28.18
N TYR A 167 10.28 -3.32 -27.54
CA TYR A 167 9.66 -4.39 -26.76
C TYR A 167 8.36 -4.88 -27.40
N ARG A 168 8.21 -6.20 -27.56
CA ARG A 168 6.96 -6.81 -28.05
C ARG A 168 5.73 -6.47 -27.19
N ALA A 169 5.95 -6.16 -25.91
CA ALA A 169 4.89 -5.79 -24.98
C ALA A 169 4.35 -4.38 -25.24
N SER A 170 5.04 -3.53 -26.00
CA SER A 170 4.60 -2.16 -26.29
C SER A 170 3.27 -2.13 -27.05
N TYR A 171 3.08 -2.99 -28.06
CA TYR A 171 1.87 -3.03 -28.87
C TYR A 171 0.56 -3.27 -28.07
N PRO A 172 0.45 -4.32 -27.23
CA PRO A 172 -0.77 -4.53 -26.44
C PRO A 172 -1.01 -3.43 -25.39
N ILE A 173 0.06 -2.81 -24.87
CA ILE A 173 -0.05 -1.68 -23.93
C ILE A 173 -0.53 -0.42 -24.66
N PHE A 174 0.02 -0.14 -25.85
CA PHE A 174 -0.37 0.97 -26.71
C PHE A 174 -1.87 0.91 -27.03
N LYS A 175 -2.36 -0.26 -27.47
CA LYS A 175 -3.79 -0.47 -27.76
C LYS A 175 -4.68 -0.24 -26.54
N LEU A 176 -4.24 -0.68 -25.36
CA LEU A 176 -4.97 -0.48 -24.12
C LEU A 176 -5.02 1.00 -23.72
N LEU A 177 -3.92 1.73 -23.88
CA LEU A 177 -3.84 3.14 -23.53
C LEU A 177 -4.68 4.01 -24.48
N TYR A 178 -4.61 3.74 -25.78
CA TYR A 178 -5.43 4.39 -26.80
C TYR A 178 -6.94 4.19 -26.52
N SER A 179 -7.33 2.96 -26.18
CA SER A 179 -8.71 2.67 -25.78
C SER A 179 -9.11 3.37 -24.47
N ALA A 180 -8.20 3.47 -23.51
CA ALA A 180 -8.45 4.15 -22.24
C ALA A 180 -8.72 5.65 -22.44
N ALA A 181 -7.91 6.32 -23.28
CA ALA A 181 -8.06 7.73 -23.61
C ALA A 181 -9.37 7.99 -24.38
N ALA A 182 -9.68 7.18 -25.39
CA ALA A 182 -10.95 7.29 -26.12
C ALA A 182 -12.17 7.15 -25.19
N ASN A 183 -12.13 6.21 -24.24
CA ASN A 183 -13.18 6.07 -23.23
C ASN A 183 -13.24 7.25 -22.25
N ALA A 184 -12.12 7.89 -21.96
CA ALA A 184 -12.05 9.07 -21.10
C ALA A 184 -12.69 10.28 -21.77
N SER A 185 -12.40 10.50 -23.05
CA SER A 185 -13.00 11.56 -23.86
C SER A 185 -14.50 11.31 -24.06
N HIS A 186 -14.89 10.14 -24.57
CA HIS A 186 -16.27 9.84 -24.94
C HIS A 186 -17.23 9.75 -23.74
N ASN A 187 -16.87 9.03 -22.69
CA ASN A 187 -17.81 8.75 -21.58
C ASN A 187 -17.69 9.74 -20.42
N ARG A 188 -16.61 10.52 -20.35
CA ARG A 188 -16.31 11.40 -19.20
C ARG A 188 -15.89 12.82 -19.59
N GLY A 189 -15.82 13.14 -20.90
CA GLY A 189 -15.54 14.50 -21.38
C GLY A 189 -14.14 15.02 -21.04
N PHE A 190 -13.17 14.13 -20.81
CA PHE A 190 -11.79 14.55 -20.55
C PHE A 190 -11.06 14.91 -21.85
N ASN A 191 -10.23 15.95 -21.81
CA ASN A 191 -9.33 16.29 -22.91
C ASN A 191 -8.10 15.38 -22.88
N GLU A 192 -7.66 14.90 -24.05
CA GLU A 192 -6.56 13.93 -24.18
C GLU A 192 -5.20 14.50 -23.74
N GLY A 193 -4.95 15.78 -24.01
CA GLY A 193 -3.68 16.45 -23.63
C GLY A 193 -3.47 16.59 -22.13
N ASP A 194 -4.54 16.58 -21.33
CA ASP A 194 -4.47 16.67 -19.86
C ASP A 194 -4.36 15.30 -19.18
N LEU A 195 -4.43 14.20 -19.94
CA LEU A 195 -4.37 12.84 -19.40
C LEU A 195 -2.94 12.44 -19.07
N TYR A 196 -2.77 11.80 -17.91
CA TYR A 196 -1.51 11.20 -17.50
C TYR A 196 -1.74 9.87 -16.79
N ILE A 197 -0.71 9.02 -16.79
CA ILE A 197 -0.80 7.68 -16.22
C ILE A 197 -0.51 7.75 -14.73
N SER A 198 -1.56 7.89 -13.92
CA SER A 198 -1.44 7.90 -12.46
C SER A 198 -0.98 6.57 -11.87
N LYS A 199 -1.46 5.44 -12.43
CA LYS A 199 -1.19 4.10 -11.92
C LYS A 199 -1.27 3.06 -13.04
N ALA A 200 -0.28 2.18 -13.11
CA ALA A 200 -0.27 1.05 -14.04
C ALA A 200 0.38 -0.18 -13.39
N GLU A 201 -0.35 -1.30 -13.38
CA GLU A 201 0.05 -2.54 -12.70
C GLU A 201 -0.09 -3.74 -13.64
N VAL A 202 0.81 -4.72 -13.49
CA VAL A 202 0.77 -5.99 -14.22
C VAL A 202 0.73 -7.13 -13.21
N ASN A 203 -0.41 -7.81 -13.19
CA ASN A 203 -0.62 -8.99 -12.39
C ASN A 203 -0.21 -10.25 -13.16
N GLU A 204 0.23 -11.27 -12.44
CA GLU A 204 0.49 -12.58 -13.03
C GLU A 204 -0.85 -13.25 -13.35
N GLY A 205 -1.00 -13.69 -14.60
CA GLY A 205 -2.17 -14.41 -15.07
C GLY A 205 -2.11 -15.90 -14.73
N ALA A 206 -3.14 -16.65 -15.14
CA ALA A 206 -3.18 -18.09 -14.97
C ALA A 206 -1.97 -18.76 -15.65
N ILE A 207 -1.10 -19.37 -14.85
CA ILE A 207 0.06 -20.11 -15.34
C ILE A 207 -0.42 -21.49 -15.77
N MET A 208 -0.57 -21.71 -17.07
CA MET A 208 -0.77 -23.06 -17.61
C MET A 208 0.56 -23.83 -17.46
N LYS A 209 0.61 -24.78 -16.53
CA LYS A 209 1.74 -25.72 -16.45
C LYS A 209 1.82 -26.48 -17.77
N ARG A 210 2.98 -26.45 -18.44
CA ARG A 210 3.21 -27.35 -19.57
C ARG A 210 3.17 -28.78 -19.06
N LEU A 211 2.24 -29.59 -19.59
CA LEU A 211 2.41 -31.04 -19.58
C LEU A 211 3.68 -31.33 -20.39
N LYS A 212 4.76 -31.75 -19.72
CA LYS A 212 5.89 -32.34 -20.44
C LYS A 212 5.39 -33.66 -21.05
N PRO A 213 5.58 -33.94 -22.34
CA PRO A 213 5.53 -35.32 -22.80
C PRO A 213 6.62 -36.12 -22.08
N ARG A 214 6.30 -37.34 -21.66
CA ARG A 214 7.31 -38.31 -21.21
C ARG A 214 8.28 -38.51 -22.38
N ARG A 215 9.58 -38.43 -22.10
CA ARG A 215 10.62 -38.86 -23.02
C ARG A 215 10.50 -40.38 -23.11
N GLU A 216 10.03 -40.90 -24.23
CA GLU A 216 10.33 -42.27 -24.64
C GLU A 216 11.70 -42.20 -25.31
N ASP A 217 12.70 -42.81 -24.68
CA ASP A 217 14.03 -42.93 -25.28
C ASP A 217 13.91 -43.88 -26.47
N VAL A 218 13.95 -43.33 -27.69
CA VAL A 218 14.18 -44.12 -28.90
C VAL A 218 15.70 -44.23 -29.05
N VAL A 219 16.23 -45.33 -28.53
CA VAL A 219 17.54 -45.85 -28.93
C VAL A 219 17.31 -46.64 -30.21
N ILE A 220 17.85 -46.17 -31.33
CA ILE A 220 18.08 -47.00 -32.51
C ILE A 220 19.57 -46.90 -32.80
N GLN A 221 20.19 -48.07 -32.95
CA GLN A 221 21.62 -48.33 -33.11
C GLN A 221 22.25 -47.63 -34.32
#